data_AF-A0A1C3XYN8-F1
#
_entry.id   AF-A0A1C3XYN8-F1
#
_cell.length_a   1.000
_cell.length_b   1.000
_cell.length_c   1.000
_cell.angle_alpha   90.00
_cell.angle_beta   90.00
_cell.angle_gamma   90.00
#
_symmetry.space_group_name_H-M   'P 1'
#
loop_
_entity.id
_entity.type
_entity.pdbx_description
1 polymer ?
#
loop_
_entity_poly.entity_id
_entity_poly.type
_entity_poly.pdbx_seq_one_letter_code
_entity_poly.pdbx_strand_id
1 'polypeptide(L)'
;MAFIERHWLERLEAETIHRYEMPAEDFEDLGDAGMWVCRGCVIPMERIAVSRLDREFALRRVELRVVDSLRPLKRLWDTSLHVSGIRLRNARDWE
;
A
#
# COMPACT_ATOMS: atom_id res chain seq x y z
N MET A 1 -6.13 3.80 -8.85
CA MET A 1 -7.25 3.15 -8.14
C MET A 1 -6.72 1.96 -7.37
N ALA A 2 -7.27 1.69 -6.20
CA ALA A 2 -6.93 0.57 -5.33
C ALA A 2 -8.18 -0.25 -5.00
N PHE A 3 -8.01 -1.53 -4.73
CA PHE A 3 -9.08 -2.46 -4.37
C PHE A 3 -8.76 -3.14 -3.04
N ILE A 4 -9.79 -3.36 -2.23
CA ILE A 4 -9.70 -4.10 -0.98
C ILE A 4 -10.92 -5.01 -0.80
N GLU A 5 -10.73 -6.17 -0.17
CA GLU A 5 -11.87 -7.00 0.20
C GLU A 5 -12.64 -6.40 1.39
N ARG A 6 -13.96 -6.46 1.35
CA ARG A 6 -14.87 -5.85 2.34
C ARG A 6 -14.52 -6.19 3.77
N HIS A 7 -14.09 -7.42 4.01
CA HIS A 7 -13.79 -7.90 5.36
C HIS A 7 -12.56 -7.22 5.99
N TRP A 8 -11.75 -6.51 5.21
CA TRP A 8 -10.64 -5.68 5.69
C TRP A 8 -11.02 -4.23 5.95
N LEU A 9 -12.17 -3.76 5.48
CA LEU A 9 -12.56 -2.34 5.56
C LEU A 9 -12.62 -1.86 7.01
N GLU A 10 -13.23 -2.63 7.91
CA GLU A 10 -13.35 -2.26 9.33
C GLU A 10 -11.97 -2.05 9.98
N ARG A 11 -11.01 -2.96 9.73
CA ARG A 11 -9.63 -2.77 10.20
C ARG A 11 -8.97 -1.55 9.56
N LEU A 12 -9.17 -1.32 8.27
CA LEU A 12 -8.60 -0.15 7.59
C LEU A 12 -9.10 1.17 8.19
N GLU A 13 -10.37 1.24 8.57
CA GLU A 13 -10.98 2.42 9.18
C GLU A 13 -10.58 2.64 10.65
N ALA A 14 -10.37 1.55 11.40
CA ALA A 14 -10.08 1.58 12.83
C ALA A 14 -8.60 1.72 13.17
N GLU A 15 -7.71 1.21 12.32
CA GLU A 15 -6.28 1.12 12.63
C GLU A 15 -5.54 2.44 12.43
N THR A 16 -4.38 2.54 13.09
CA THR A 16 -3.43 3.64 12.94
C THR A 16 -2.07 3.07 12.54
N ILE A 17 -1.45 3.64 11.52
CA ILE A 17 -0.06 3.34 11.16
C ILE A 17 0.84 4.51 11.53
N HIS A 18 2.14 4.23 11.67
CA HIS A 18 3.14 5.27 11.89
C HIS A 18 4.02 5.41 10.64
N ARG A 19 4.02 6.61 10.04
CA ARG A 19 4.93 6.98 8.95
C ARG A 19 6.14 7.67 9.54
N TYR A 20 7.33 7.18 9.23
CA TYR A 20 8.59 7.82 9.57
C TYR A 20 9.10 8.59 8.36
N GLU A 21 9.53 9.82 8.57
CA GLU A 21 10.20 10.61 7.54
C GLU A 21 11.71 10.52 7.76
N MET A 22 12.44 10.13 6.71
CA MET A 22 13.88 9.87 6.76
C MET A 22 14.62 10.92 5.92
N PRO A 23 15.85 11.31 6.31
CA PRO A 23 16.73 12.11 5.45
C PRO A 23 17.01 11.34 4.15
N ALA A 24 17.00 12.02 3.00
CA ALA A 24 17.09 11.36 1.69
C ALA A 24 18.54 11.17 1.21
N GLU A 25 19.50 11.86 1.81
CA GLU A 25 20.86 12.06 1.31
C GLU A 25 21.65 10.75 1.16
N ASP A 26 21.49 9.82 2.11
CA ASP A 26 22.21 8.55 2.16
C ASP A 26 21.43 7.35 1.61
N PHE A 27 20.27 7.61 0.97
CA PHE A 27 19.48 6.56 0.34
C PHE A 27 19.85 6.42 -1.15
N GLU A 28 20.11 5.18 -1.55
CA GLU A 28 20.37 4.78 -2.93
C GLU A 28 19.08 4.22 -3.57
N ASP A 29 18.74 4.67 -4.78
CA ASP A 29 17.67 4.07 -5.58
C ASP A 29 18.10 2.68 -6.09
N LEU A 30 17.26 1.67 -5.87
CA LEU A 30 17.52 0.31 -6.35
C LEU A 30 17.03 0.06 -7.77
N GLY A 31 16.27 1.00 -8.36
CA GLY A 31 15.61 0.82 -9.65
C GLY A 31 14.52 -0.27 -9.62
N ASP A 32 14.13 -0.74 -8.43
CA ASP A 32 13.16 -1.81 -8.22
C ASP A 32 11.90 -1.25 -7.58
N ALA A 33 10.82 -1.12 -8.37
CA ALA A 33 9.49 -0.73 -7.88
C ALA A 33 9.46 0.52 -6.97
N GLY A 34 10.41 1.45 -7.14
CA GLY A 34 10.55 2.66 -6.33
C GLY A 34 11.13 2.42 -4.93
N MET A 35 11.88 1.34 -4.72
CA MET A 35 12.56 1.05 -3.47
C MET A 35 13.90 1.78 -3.35
N TRP A 36 14.16 2.28 -2.15
CA TRP A 36 15.38 2.99 -1.77
C TRP A 36 16.01 2.32 -0.56
N VAL A 37 17.34 2.30 -0.49
CA VAL A 37 18.08 1.69 0.62
C VAL A 37 19.14 2.62 1.18
N CYS A 38 19.22 2.70 2.50
CA CYS A 38 20.40 3.21 3.20
C CYS A 38 21.10 2.03 3.89
N ARG A 39 22.42 1.95 3.78
CA ARG A 39 23.23 0.86 4.37
C ARG A 39 23.68 1.18 5.80
N GLY A 40 23.55 2.43 6.23
CA GLY A 40 23.84 2.90 7.58
C GLY A 40 22.60 2.93 8.47
N CYS A 41 22.81 3.17 9.77
CA CYS A 41 21.72 3.49 10.68
C CYS A 41 21.18 4.89 10.34
N VAL A 42 19.86 5.01 10.21
CA VAL A 42 19.19 6.28 9.93
C VAL A 42 18.27 6.63 11.10
N ILE A 43 18.41 7.85 11.62
CA ILE A 43 17.50 8.40 12.64
C ILE A 43 16.36 9.12 11.91
N PRO A 44 15.08 8.77 12.14
CA PRO A 44 13.96 9.48 11.55
C PRO A 44 13.94 10.96 11.95
N MET A 45 13.62 11.84 10.99
CA MET A 45 13.38 13.26 11.24
C MET A 45 12.00 13.49 11.86
N GLU A 46 11.02 12.67 11.47
CA GLU A 46 9.65 12.79 11.96
C GLU A 46 8.99 11.42 12.11
N ARG A 47 8.01 11.33 13.04
CA ARG A 47 7.09 10.20 13.17
C ARG A 47 5.66 10.70 13.21
N ILE A 48 4.92 10.43 12.14
CA ILE A 48 3.52 10.85 11.96
C ILE A 48 2.61 9.65 12.20
N ALA A 49 1.63 9.80 13.10
CA ALA A 49 0.54 8.84 13.24
C ALA A 49 -0.54 9.13 12.19
N VAL A 50 -0.92 8.11 11.43
CA VAL A 50 -1.92 8.21 10.37
C VAL A 50 -3.05 7.26 10.73
N SER A 51 -4.20 7.81 11.07
CA SER A 51 -5.43 7.08 11.35
C SER A 51 -6.45 7.31 10.24
N ARG A 52 -7.61 6.63 10.29
CA ARG A 52 -8.66 6.76 9.26
C ARG A 52 -8.09 6.52 7.85
N LEU A 53 -7.40 5.39 7.69
CA LEU A 53 -6.62 5.09 6.50
C LEU A 53 -7.49 5.05 5.24
N ASP A 54 -8.78 4.76 5.38
CA ASP A 54 -9.80 4.87 4.33
C ASP A 54 -9.81 6.25 3.64
N ARG A 55 -9.57 7.33 4.40
CA ARG A 55 -9.64 8.71 3.92
C ARG A 55 -8.35 9.17 3.24
N GLU A 56 -7.22 8.55 3.59
CA GLU A 56 -5.90 8.91 3.08
C GLU A 56 -5.76 8.67 1.56
N PHE A 57 -6.54 7.75 1.00
CA PHE A 57 -6.56 7.46 -0.44
C PHE A 57 -7.06 8.66 -1.26
N ALA A 58 -8.17 9.28 -0.85
CA ALA A 58 -8.76 10.40 -1.56
C ALA A 58 -7.83 11.63 -1.60
N LEU A 59 -7.14 11.90 -0.47
CA LEU A 59 -6.14 12.97 -0.38
C LEU A 59 -5.00 12.80 -1.39
N ARG A 60 -4.70 11.55 -1.78
CA ARG A 60 -3.67 11.19 -2.77
C ARG A 60 -4.22 10.94 -4.17
N ARG A 61 -5.48 11.32 -4.42
CA ARG A 61 -6.19 11.10 -5.69
C ARG A 61 -6.25 9.62 -6.09
N VAL A 62 -6.31 8.74 -5.10
CA VAL A 62 -6.51 7.31 -5.30
C VAL A 62 -7.95 6.97 -4.92
N GLU A 63 -8.71 6.43 -5.85
CA GLU A 63 -10.02 5.85 -5.55
C GLU A 63 -9.81 4.48 -4.85
N LEU A 64 -10.40 4.29 -3.68
CA LEU A 64 -10.45 3.01 -2.97
C LEU A 64 -11.80 2.33 -3.23
N ARG A 65 -11.77 1.17 -3.90
CA ARG A 65 -12.95 0.35 -4.15
C ARG A 65 -12.99 -0.85 -3.21
N VAL A 66 -14.13 -1.00 -2.53
CA VAL A 66 -14.40 -2.13 -1.65
C VAL A 66 -15.19 -3.18 -2.42
N VAL A 67 -14.67 -4.41 -2.48
CA VAL A 67 -15.27 -5.54 -3.21
C VAL A 67 -15.44 -6.74 -2.28
N ASP A 68 -16.33 -7.67 -2.62
CA ASP A 68 -16.52 -8.87 -1.77
C ASP A 68 -15.39 -9.90 -1.96
N SER A 69 -14.76 -9.92 -3.15
CA SER A 69 -13.61 -10.76 -3.47
C SER A 69 -12.70 -10.09 -4.50
N LEU A 70 -11.39 -10.19 -4.33
CA LEU A 70 -10.39 -9.75 -5.32
C LEU A 70 -10.18 -10.76 -6.44
N ARG A 71 -10.65 -12.01 -6.29
CA ARG A 71 -10.44 -13.11 -7.25
C ARG A 71 -10.78 -12.76 -8.71
N PRO A 72 -11.88 -12.03 -9.02
CA PRO A 72 -12.18 -11.66 -10.41
C PRO A 72 -11.08 -10.81 -11.08
N LEU A 73 -10.28 -10.07 -10.28
CA LEU A 73 -9.20 -9.22 -10.77
C LEU A 73 -7.93 -10.00 -11.13
N LYS A 74 -7.83 -11.29 -10.79
CA LYS A 74 -6.63 -12.12 -11.06
C LYS A 74 -6.28 -12.16 -12.56
N ARG A 75 -7.29 -12.16 -13.44
CA ARG A 75 -7.11 -12.15 -14.90
C ARG A 75 -6.47 -10.87 -15.43
N LEU A 76 -6.38 -9.79 -14.64
CA LEU A 76 -5.74 -8.56 -15.08
C LEU A 76 -4.25 -8.75 -15.36
N TRP A 77 -3.60 -9.71 -14.70
CA TRP A 77 -2.21 -10.09 -14.96
C TRP A 77 -1.99 -10.70 -16.34
N ASP A 78 -3.05 -11.18 -17.00
CA ASP A 78 -3.00 -11.74 -18.36
C ASP A 78 -3.26 -10.67 -19.44
N THR A 79 -3.34 -9.39 -19.04
CA THR A 79 -3.64 -8.27 -19.94
C THR A 79 -2.46 -7.31 -20.04
N SER A 80 -2.51 -6.36 -20.98
CA SER A 80 -1.54 -5.27 -21.04
C SER A 80 -1.78 -4.16 -20.01
N LEU A 81 -2.77 -4.31 -19.12
CA LEU A 81 -3.04 -3.33 -18.08
C LEU A 81 -1.94 -3.42 -17.01
N HIS A 82 -1.34 -2.27 -16.67
CA HIS A 82 -0.38 -2.22 -15.58
C HIS A 82 -1.09 -2.38 -14.23
N VAL A 83 -0.92 -3.54 -13.60
CA VAL A 83 -1.48 -3.86 -12.29
C VAL A 83 -0.40 -4.35 -11.34
N SER A 84 -0.58 -4.04 -10.07
CA SER A 84 0.25 -4.54 -8.98
C SER A 84 -0.63 -5.08 -7.87
N GLY A 85 -0.10 -6.01 -7.08
CA GLY A 85 -0.79 -6.60 -5.95
C GLY A 85 0.12 -6.71 -4.75
N ILE A 86 -0.38 -6.30 -3.59
CA ILE A 86 0.37 -6.34 -2.33
C ILE A 86 -0.36 -7.22 -1.33
N ARG A 87 0.38 -8.08 -0.63
CA ARG A 87 -0.14 -9.02 0.39
C ARG A 87 -1.34 -9.86 -0.09
N LEU A 88 -1.35 -10.25 -1.37
CA LEU A 88 -2.48 -10.98 -1.97
C LEU A 88 -2.81 -12.32 -1.30
N ARG A 89 -1.84 -12.95 -0.61
CA ARG A 89 -2.07 -14.11 0.27
C ARG A 89 -3.11 -13.88 1.38
N ASN A 90 -3.45 -12.63 1.70
CA ASN A 90 -4.45 -12.26 2.70
C ASN A 90 -5.87 -12.15 2.09
N ALA A 91 -6.01 -12.27 0.78
CA ALA A 91 -7.32 -12.33 0.13
C ALA A 91 -7.89 -13.75 0.28
N ARG A 92 -9.22 -13.86 0.37
CA ARG A 92 -9.88 -15.13 0.74
C ARG A 92 -9.52 -16.30 -0.17
N ASP A 93 -9.46 -16.07 -1.48
CA ASP A 93 -9.31 -17.13 -2.49
C ASP A 93 -8.32 -16.72 -3.60
N TRP A 94 -7.11 -16.26 -3.24
CA TRP A 94 -6.13 -15.78 -4.23
C TRP A 94 -5.31 -16.88 -4.92
N GLU A 95 -5.28 -18.10 -4.38
CA GLU A 95 -4.50 -19.23 -4.91
C GLU A 95 -4.77 -19.54 -6.38
#